data_AF-A0A9X2YXX1-F1
#
_entry.id   AF-A0A9X2YXX1-F1
#
_cell.length_a   1.000
_cell.length_b   1.000
_cell.length_c   1.000
_cell.angle_alpha   90.00
_cell.angle_beta   90.00
_cell.angle_gamma   90.00
#
_symmetry.space_group_name_H-M   'P 1'
#
loop_
_entity.id
_entity.type
_entity.pdbx_description
1 polymer ?
#
loop_
_entity_poly.entity_id
_entity_poly.type
_entity_poly.pdbx_seq_one_letter_code
_entity_poly.pdbx_strand_id
1 'polypeptide(L)' 'MGLMKVFSGSEILAQALQQKLEEAQVDTVIKNNIQSARLGGFGNTDLAVEVFIQETDFAKANPIIEDFRMSL' A
#
# COMPACT_ATOMS: atom_id res chain seq x y z
N MET A 1 15.36 -0.19 -10.90
CA MET A 1 14.80 -0.29 -9.54
C MET A 1 13.36 -0.70 -9.70
N GLY A 2 12.96 -1.83 -9.11
CA GLY A 2 11.60 -2.34 -9.21
C GLY A 2 10.71 -1.83 -8.08
N LEU A 3 9.41 -1.78 -8.36
CA LEU A 3 8.39 -1.59 -7.33
C LEU A 3 8.01 -2.95 -6.77
N MET A 4 8.06 -3.11 -5.46
CA MET A 4 7.62 -4.30 -4.74
C MET A 4 6.31 -4.05 -4.04
N LYS A 5 5.34 -4.97 -4.19
CA LYS A 5 4.08 -4.92 -3.46
C LYS A 5 4.30 -5.35 -2.01
N VAL A 6 3.90 -4.52 -1.06
CA VAL A 6 4.04 -4.80 0.38
C VAL A 6 2.71 -4.99 1.09
N PHE A 7 1.63 -4.43 0.54
CA PHE A 7 0.31 -4.51 1.12
C PHE A 7 -0.78 -4.56 0.04
N SER A 8 -1.86 -5.28 0.33
CA SER A 8 -3.07 -5.32 -0.47
C SER A 8 -4.25 -5.56 0.46
N GLY A 9 -5.22 -4.65 0.47
CA GLY A 9 -6.34 -4.74 1.40
C GLY A 9 -7.28 -3.54 1.32
N SER A 10 -7.88 -3.18 2.45
CA SER A 10 -8.77 -2.02 2.54
C SER A 10 -8.02 -0.71 2.33
N GLU A 11 -8.70 0.29 1.77
CA GLU A 11 -8.15 1.63 1.54
C GLU A 11 -7.62 2.27 2.84
N ILE A 12 -8.35 2.10 3.93
CA ILE A 12 -7.98 2.66 5.25
C ILE A 12 -6.65 2.07 5.73
N LEU A 13 -6.48 0.75 5.64
CA LEU A 13 -5.23 0.10 6.07
C LEU A 13 -4.06 0.47 5.14
N ALA A 14 -4.32 0.56 3.84
CA ALA A 14 -3.32 0.97 2.86
C ALA A 14 -2.84 2.41 3.10
N GLN A 15 -3.75 3.34 3.37
CA GLN A 15 -3.40 4.73 3.71
C GLN A 15 -2.67 4.82 5.05
N ALA A 16 -3.10 4.06 6.07
CA ALA A 16 -2.44 4.04 7.36
C ALA A 16 -0.99 3.53 7.26
N LEU A 17 -0.76 2.47 6.47
CA LEU A 17 0.59 1.97 6.20
C LEU A 17 1.42 2.98 5.40
N GLN A 18 0.84 3.59 4.36
CA GLN A 18 1.51 4.63 3.58
C GLN A 18 2.00 5.78 4.48
N GLN A 19 1.13 6.30 5.35
CA GLN A 19 1.49 7.42 6.22
C GLN A 19 2.70 7.07 7.11
N LYS A 20 2.73 5.87 7.70
CA LYS A 20 3.86 5.40 8.51
C LYS A 20 5.16 5.26 7.70
N LEU A 21 5.05 4.81 6.45
CA LEU A 21 6.19 4.69 5.54
C LEU A 21 6.72 6.08 5.11
N GLU A 22 5.83 7.01 4.80
CA GLU A 22 6.20 8.40 4.47
C GLU A 22 6.85 9.13 5.65
N GLU A 23 6.39 8.89 6.88
CA GLU A 23 7.05 9.40 8.11
C GLU A 23 8.49 8.91 8.25
N ALA A 24 8.79 7.72 7.72
CA ALA A 24 10.13 7.16 7.66
C ALA A 24 10.91 7.56 6.39
N GLN A 25 10.39 8.51 5.61
CA GLN A 25 10.94 8.96 4.33
C GLN A 25 11.07 7.83 3.30
N VAL A 26 10.13 6.87 3.31
CA VAL A 26 10.01 5.81 2.31
C VAL A 26 9.00 6.23 1.26
N ASP A 27 9.43 6.21 -0.01
CA ASP A 27 8.56 6.50 -1.14
C ASP A 27 7.58 5.34 -1.38
N THR A 28 6.28 5.65 -1.39
CA THR A 28 5.21 4.66 -1.57
C THR A 28 4.34 4.98 -2.78
N VAL A 29 3.93 3.95 -3.51
CA VAL A 29 3.02 4.05 -4.64
C VAL A 29 1.75 3.28 -4.32
N ILE A 30 0.62 3.99 -4.21
CA ILE A 30 -0.70 3.39 -4.02
C ILE A 30 -1.38 3.17 -5.36
N LYS A 31 -1.89 1.96 -5.58
CA LYS A 31 -2.83 1.65 -6.66
C LYS A 31 -4.22 1.42 -6.07
N ASN A 32 -5.09 2.40 -6.29
CA ASN A 32 -6.48 2.33 -5.89
C ASN A 32 -7.34 1.75 -7.02
N ASN A 33 -7.45 0.43 -7.07
CA ASN A 33 -8.29 -0.24 -8.06
C ASN A 33 -9.79 0.03 -7.81
N ILE A 34 -10.19 0.39 -6.58
CA ILE A 34 -11.58 0.75 -6.22
C ILE A 34 -12.04 1.98 -7.01
N GLN A 35 -11.21 3.02 -7.07
CA GLN A 35 -11.54 4.25 -7.78
C GLN A 35 -11.48 4.07 -9.30
N SER A 36 -10.52 3.31 -9.82
CA SER A 36 -10.44 3.00 -11.25
C SER A 36 -11.68 2.25 -11.76
N ALA A 37 -12.18 1.30 -10.97
CA ALA A 37 -13.36 0.51 -11.34
C ALA A 37 -14.67 1.32 -11.21
N ARG A 38 -14.77 2.20 -10.20
CA ARG A 38 -15.88 3.16 -10.09
C ARG A 38 -15.94 4.12 -11.29
N LEU A 39 -14.79 4.61 -11.75
CA LEU A 39 -14.72 5.50 -12.92
C LEU A 39 -15.06 4.76 -14.22
N GLY A 40 -14.73 3.47 -14.31
CA GLY A 40 -14.96 2.62 -15.48
C GLY A 40 -16.35 1.95 -15.57
N GLY A 41 -17.23 2.13 -14.58
CA GLY A 41 -18.59 1.56 -14.60
C GLY A 41 -18.69 0.07 -14.25
N PHE A 42 -17.60 -0.58 -13.82
CA PHE A 42 -17.59 -1.98 -13.40
C PHE A 42 -17.42 -2.06 -11.89
N GLY A 43 -18.52 -2.24 -11.16
CA GLY A 43 -18.49 -2.50 -9.71
C GLY A 43 -18.03 -3.92 -9.42
N ASN A 44 -16.73 -4.19 -9.49
CA ASN A 44 -16.18 -5.46 -9.05
C ASN A 44 -16.07 -5.48 -7.51
N THR A 45 -16.54 -6.57 -6.89
CA THR A 45 -16.61 -6.75 -5.43
C THR A 45 -15.26 -7.06 -4.78
N ASP A 46 -14.20 -7.24 -5.57
CA ASP A 46 -12.87 -7.68 -5.10
C ASP A 46 -11.78 -6.59 -5.24
N LEU A 47 -12.20 -5.32 -5.21
CA LEU A 47 -11.26 -4.22 -5.42
C LEU A 47 -10.52 -3.92 -4.11
N ALA A 48 -9.25 -4.31 -4.07
CA ALA A 48 -8.33 -3.97 -3.00
C ALA A 48 -7.46 -2.77 -3.39
N VAL A 49 -7.06 -1.99 -2.38
CA VAL A 49 -6.01 -0.98 -2.51
C VAL A 49 -4.68 -1.67 -2.28
N GLU A 50 -3.75 -1.45 -3.21
CA GLU A 50 -2.41 -2.04 -3.17
C GLU A 50 -1.37 -0.95 -2.88
N VAL A 51 -0.42 -1.26 -2.01
CA VAL A 51 0.71 -0.37 -1.69
C VAL A 51 2.00 -1.01 -2.17
N PHE A 52 2.76 -0.23 -2.92
CA PHE A 52 4.07 -0.60 -3.45
C PHE A 52 5.14 0.32 -2.87
N ILE A 53 6.35 -0.19 -2.71
CA ILE A 53 7.54 0.58 -2.35
C ILE A 53 8.67 0.28 -3.32
N GLN A 54 9.69 1.13 -3.33
CA GLN A 54 10.94 0.80 -4.01
C GLN A 54 11.63 -0.37 -3.28
N GLU A 55 12.17 -1.33 -4.05
CA GLU A 55 12.98 -2.42 -3.48
C GLU A 55 14.19 -1.91 -2.68
N THR A 56 14.72 -0.74 -3.05
CA THR A 56 15.83 -0.08 -2.33
C THR A 56 15.46 0.36 -0.92
N ASP A 57 14.20 0.68 -0.69
CA ASP A 57 13.69 1.16 0.58
C ASP A 57 13.09 0.04 1.43
N PHE A 58 13.07 -1.19 0.91
CA PHE A 58 12.58 -2.37 1.63
C PHE A 58 13.28 -2.54 2.98
N ALA A 59 14.59 -2.29 3.07
CA ALA A 59 15.32 -2.39 4.33
C ALA A 59 14.79 -1.45 5.43
N LYS A 60 14.28 -0.27 5.07
CA LYS A 60 13.66 0.70 6.00
C LYS A 60 12.19 0.42 6.22
N ALA A 61 11.48 0.01 5.17
CA ALA A 61 10.05 -0.26 5.22
C ALA A 61 9.72 -1.54 5.98
N ASN A 62 10.57 -2.57 5.91
CA ASN A 62 10.32 -3.89 6.50
C ASN A 62 9.94 -3.83 7.99
N PRO A 63 10.70 -3.17 8.89
CA PRO A 63 10.31 -3.08 10.30
C PRO A 63 8.96 -2.36 10.51
N ILE A 64 8.62 -1.39 9.68
CA ILE A 64 7.35 -0.63 9.76
C ILE A 64 6.18 -1.51 9.32
N ILE A 65 6.37 -2.29 8.26
CA ILE A 65 5.37 -3.22 7.74
C ILE A 65 5.11 -4.35 8.75
N GLU A 66 6.18 -4.88 9.34
CA GLU A 66 6.10 -5.92 10.38
C GLU A 66 5.38 -5.41 11.63
N ASP A 67 5.75 -4.22 12.13
CA ASP A 67 5.07 -3.55 13.25
C ASP A 67 3.58 -3.32 12.96
N PHE A 68 3.27 -2.81 11.77
CA PHE A 68 1.90 -2.59 11.33
C PHE A 68 1.08 -3.89 11.28
N ARG A 69 1.69 -5.00 10.83
CA ARG A 69 1.03 -6.33 10.83
C ARG A 69 0.83 -6.89 12.22
N MET A 70 1.76 -6.66 13.15
CA MET A 70 1.63 -7.11 14.55
C MET A 70 0.61 -6.29 15.34
N SER A 71 0.34 -5.05 14.91
CA SER A 71 -0.63 -4.13 15.53
C SER A 71 -2.09 -4.38 15.09
N LEU A 72 -2.29 -5.23 14.08
CA LEU A 72 -3.57 -5.54 13.42
C LEU A 72 -4.27 -6.73 14.10
#